data_AF-A0A3B8WDN6-F1
#
_entry.id   AF-A0A3B8WDN6-F1
#
_cell.length_a   1.000
_cell.length_b   1.000
_cell.length_c   1.000
_cell.angle_alpha   90.00
_cell.angle_beta   90.00
_cell.angle_gamma   90.00
#
_symmetry.space_group_name_H-M   'P 1'
#
loop_
_entity.id
_entity.type
_entity.pdbx_description
1 polymer ?
#
loop_
_entity_poly.entity_id
_entity_poly.type
_entity_poly.pdbx_seq_one_letter_code
_entity_poly.pdbx_strand_id
1 'polypeptide(L)'
;TQALRAIADHFGESILQGNGELDRAALRQKVFEDPEQRRWLEGLLHPIIRQELIRQLSPEDYNLPYVMLVSPLLLETNQHELVERIVVVDVPEETQINRTMARDGNSREQVERILAAQMSRAAR
;
A
#
# COMPACT_ATOMS: atom_id res chain seq x y z
N THR A 1 -15.96 9.28 0.32
CA THR A 1 -14.97 10.26 0.81
C THR A 1 -14.70 11.30 -0.27
N GLN A 2 -14.04 12.42 0.05
CA GLN A 2 -13.63 13.41 -0.96
C GLN A 2 -12.70 12.78 -2.01
N ALA A 3 -11.77 11.91 -1.59
CA ALA A 3 -10.91 11.15 -2.49
C ALA A 3 -11.70 10.27 -3.48
N LEU A 4 -12.68 9.51 -2.98
CA LEU A 4 -13.51 8.65 -3.85
C LEU A 4 -14.27 9.47 -4.90
N ARG A 5 -14.79 10.64 -4.51
CA ARG A 5 -15.47 11.54 -5.45
C ARG A 5 -14.52 12.05 -6.53
N ALA A 6 -13.33 12.54 -6.15
CA ALA A 6 -12.33 12.96 -7.13
C ALA A 6 -11.91 11.84 -8.09
N ILE A 7 -11.78 10.60 -7.60
CA ILE A 7 -11.50 9.43 -8.45
C ILE A 7 -12.67 9.19 -9.43
N ALA A 8 -13.92 9.25 -8.97
CA ALA A 8 -15.10 9.09 -9.82
C ALA A 8 -15.22 10.22 -10.86
N ASP A 9 -14.93 11.46 -10.48
CA ASP A 9 -14.96 12.62 -11.37
C ASP A 9 -13.92 12.50 -12.49
N HIS A 10 -12.74 11.95 -12.19
CA HIS A 10 -11.64 11.79 -13.15
C HIS A 10 -11.78 10.55 -14.05
N PHE A 11 -12.16 9.40 -13.49
CA PHE A 11 -12.24 8.13 -14.23
C PHE A 11 -13.66 7.77 -14.71
N GLY A 12 -14.66 8.57 -14.33
CA GLY A 12 -16.07 8.36 -14.60
C GLY A 12 -16.73 7.39 -13.60
N GLU A 13 -18.06 7.41 -13.54
CA GLU A 13 -18.86 6.59 -12.60
C GLU A 13 -18.65 5.07 -12.78
N SER A 14 -18.09 4.63 -13.92
CA SER A 14 -17.72 3.23 -14.16
C SER A 14 -16.74 2.63 -13.14
N ILE A 15 -16.05 3.48 -12.36
CA ILE A 15 -15.17 3.03 -11.27
C ILE A 15 -15.92 2.74 -9.97
N LEU A 16 -17.22 3.01 -9.91
CA LEU A 16 -18.06 2.77 -8.74
C LEU A 16 -18.88 1.50 -8.93
N GLN A 17 -18.99 0.73 -7.87
CA GLN A 17 -19.92 -0.39 -7.77
C GLN A 17 -21.35 0.13 -7.57
N GLY A 18 -22.36 -0.73 -7.76
CA GLY A 18 -23.76 -0.34 -7.59
C GLY A 18 -24.14 0.14 -6.18
N ASN A 19 -23.31 -0.14 -5.17
CA ASN A 19 -23.45 0.36 -3.80
C ASN A 19 -22.71 1.70 -3.56
N GLY A 20 -22.06 2.26 -4.59
CA GLY A 20 -21.26 3.48 -4.51
C GLY A 20 -19.83 3.30 -3.96
N GLU A 21 -19.39 2.07 -3.70
CA GLU A 21 -18.01 1.79 -3.31
C GLU A 21 -17.07 1.74 -4.51
N LEU A 22 -15.77 1.86 -4.25
CA LEU A 22 -14.75 1.81 -5.30
C LEU A 22 -14.62 0.39 -5.87
N ASP A 23 -14.79 0.26 -7.18
CA ASP A 23 -14.33 -0.91 -7.91
C ASP A 23 -12.81 -0.86 -8.06
N ARG A 24 -12.13 -1.50 -7.11
CA ARG A 24 -10.67 -1.59 -7.07
C ARG A 24 -10.09 -2.37 -8.26
N ALA A 25 -10.83 -3.31 -8.84
CA ALA A 25 -10.35 -4.07 -9.98
C ALA A 25 -10.37 -3.21 -11.25
N ALA A 26 -11.48 -2.49 -11.49
CA ALA A 26 -11.60 -1.56 -12.60
C ALA A 26 -10.58 -0.42 -12.51
N LEU A 27 -10.40 0.17 -11.32
CA LEU A 27 -9.38 1.19 -11.12
C LEU A 27 -7.97 0.64 -11.37
N ARG A 28 -7.66 -0.56 -10.83
CA ARG A 28 -6.35 -1.20 -11.01
C ARG A 28 -6.04 -1.39 -12.50
N GLN A 29 -7.01 -1.86 -13.29
CA GLN A 29 -6.81 -2.04 -14.72
C GLN A 29 -6.41 -0.72 -15.40
N LYS A 30 -7.16 0.36 -15.16
CA LYS A 30 -6.87 1.68 -15.75
C LYS A 30 -5.48 2.21 -15.40
N VAL A 31 -5.06 2.10 -14.13
CA VAL A 31 -3.74 2.59 -13.71
C VAL A 31 -2.59 1.66 -14.07
N PHE A 32 -2.88 0.40 -14.39
CA PHE A 32 -1.88 -0.54 -14.90
C PHE A 32 -1.62 -0.33 -16.39
N GLU A 33 -2.66 -0.01 -17.17
CA GLU A 33 -2.57 0.24 -18.61
C GLU A 33 -1.98 1.62 -18.94
N ASP A 34 -2.15 2.63 -18.08
CA ASP A 34 -1.69 3.99 -18.32
C ASP A 34 -0.87 4.58 -17.15
N PRO A 35 0.46 4.76 -17.32
CA PRO A 35 1.34 5.36 -16.31
C PRO A 35 1.01 6.82 -15.94
N GLU A 36 0.35 7.60 -16.80
CA GLU A 36 -0.13 8.96 -16.46
C GLU A 36 -1.30 8.88 -15.47
N GLN A 37 -2.22 7.92 -15.66
CA GLN A 37 -3.33 7.70 -14.71
C GLN A 37 -2.82 7.23 -13.36
N ARG A 38 -1.80 6.37 -13.35
CA ARG A 38 -1.14 5.95 -12.11
C ARG A 38 -0.57 7.14 -11.35
N ARG A 39 0.20 7.99 -12.04
CA ARG A 39 0.79 9.21 -11.44
C ARG A 39 -0.27 10.17 -10.91
N TRP A 40 -1.36 10.36 -11.65
CA TRP A 40 -2.47 11.19 -11.20
C TRP A 40 -3.10 10.64 -9.91
N LEU A 41 -3.41 9.34 -9.88
CA LEU A 41 -4.01 8.69 -8.71
C LEU A 41 -3.09 8.75 -7.50
N GLU A 42 -1.80 8.46 -7.68
CA GLU A 42 -0.76 8.58 -6.64
C GLU A 42 -0.67 10.02 -6.12
N GLY A 43 -0.69 11.02 -7.00
CA GLY A 43 -0.67 12.44 -6.64
C GLY A 43 -1.87 12.86 -5.78
N LEU A 44 -3.05 12.30 -6.05
CA LEU A 44 -4.24 12.52 -5.22
C LEU A 44 -4.14 11.79 -3.87
N LEU A 45 -3.75 10.50 -3.88
CA LEU A 45 -3.84 9.64 -2.70
C LEU A 45 -2.69 9.82 -1.71
N HIS A 46 -1.45 10.04 -2.17
CA HIS A 46 -0.29 10.10 -1.27
C HIS A 46 -0.41 11.19 -0.18
N PRO A 47 -0.82 12.43 -0.49
CA PRO A 47 -0.99 13.45 0.54
C PRO A 47 -2.08 13.09 1.56
N ILE A 48 -3.22 12.56 1.07
CA ILE A 48 -4.37 12.17 1.90
C ILE A 48 -3.97 11.02 2.85
N ILE A 49 -3.30 10.00 2.31
CA ILE A 49 -2.81 8.85 3.10
C ILE A 49 -1.77 9.33 4.12
N ARG A 50 -0.82 10.21 3.74
CA ARG A 50 0.20 10.73 4.67
C ARG A 50 -0.45 11.49 5.83
N GLN A 51 -1.43 12.34 5.56
CA GLN A 51 -2.16 13.07 6.62
C GLN A 51 -2.88 12.10 7.55
N GLU A 52 -3.55 11.09 6.99
CA GLU A 52 -4.27 10.10 7.77
C GLU A 52 -3.32 9.23 8.63
N LEU A 53 -2.15 8.86 8.11
CA LEU A 53 -1.11 8.18 8.89
C LEU A 53 -0.64 9.05 10.06
N ILE A 54 -0.30 10.32 9.82
CA ILE A 54 0.13 11.24 10.90
C ILE A 54 -0.95 11.35 11.98
N ARG A 55 -2.22 11.50 11.58
CA ARG A 55 -3.35 11.57 12.50
C ARG A 55 -3.49 10.29 13.34
N GLN A 56 -3.33 9.12 12.73
CA GLN A 56 -3.42 7.84 13.44
C GLN A 56 -2.19 7.54 14.30
N LEU A 57 -1.02 8.11 13.99
CA LEU A 57 0.20 7.96 14.78
C LEU A 57 0.24 8.87 16.00
N SER A 58 -0.63 9.88 16.09
CA SER A 58 -0.74 10.76 17.25
C SER A 58 -2.20 10.90 17.69
N PRO A 59 -2.85 9.82 18.17
CA PRO A 59 -4.23 9.89 18.60
C PRO A 59 -4.32 10.63 19.94
N GLU A 60 -5.21 11.62 20.04
CA GLU A 60 -5.36 12.49 21.21
C GLU A 60 -5.68 11.72 22.51
N ASP A 61 -6.42 10.60 22.41
CA ASP A 61 -6.89 9.79 23.55
C ASP A 61 -6.11 8.47 23.74
N TYR A 62 -4.86 8.38 23.25
CA TYR A 62 -4.08 7.14 23.29
C TYR A 62 -3.06 7.12 24.42
N ASN A 63 -3.33 6.31 25.46
CA ASN A 63 -2.54 6.25 26.69
C ASN A 63 -1.49 5.12 26.72
N LEU A 64 -1.22 4.46 25.60
CA LEU A 64 -0.21 3.40 25.52
C LEU A 64 1.16 3.99 25.13
N PRO A 65 2.28 3.34 25.49
CA PRO A 65 3.62 3.92 25.37
C PRO A 65 4.11 4.05 23.92
N TYR A 66 3.47 3.40 22.95
CA TYR A 66 3.83 3.48 21.54
C TYR A 66 2.65 3.11 20.64
N VAL A 67 2.67 3.63 19.41
CA VAL A 67 1.85 3.19 18.29
C VAL A 67 2.71 2.39 17.30
N MET A 68 2.10 1.55 16.46
CA MET A 68 2.84 0.76 15.48
C MET A 68 2.34 1.04 14.06
N LEU A 69 3.23 1.57 13.22
CA LEU A 69 3.02 1.65 11.78
C LEU A 69 3.45 0.33 11.12
N VAL A 70 2.49 -0.48 10.69
CA VAL A 70 2.78 -1.70 9.91
C VAL A 70 2.69 -1.36 8.43
N SER A 71 3.85 -1.14 7.81
CA SER A 71 3.94 -0.76 6.39
C SER A 71 4.88 -1.68 5.63
N PRO A 72 4.42 -2.36 4.55
CA PRO A 72 5.29 -3.21 3.73
C PRO A 72 6.27 -2.42 2.87
N LEU A 73 6.10 -1.10 2.76
CA LEU A 73 6.95 -0.19 1.98
C LEU A 73 7.59 0.90 2.87
N LEU A 74 7.76 0.59 4.16
CA LEU A 74 8.25 1.55 5.15
C LEU A 74 9.59 2.16 4.74
N LEU A 75 10.50 1.33 4.25
CA LEU A 75 11.87 1.71 3.89
C LEU A 75 12.00 2.14 2.42
N GLU A 76 11.16 1.59 1.54
CA GLU A 76 11.11 1.92 0.12
C GLU A 76 10.50 3.32 -0.15
N THR A 77 9.81 3.87 0.83
CA THR A 77 9.19 5.20 0.78
C THR A 77 9.66 6.06 1.94
N ASN A 78 9.30 7.34 1.95
CA ASN A 78 9.63 8.27 3.03
C ASN A 78 8.77 8.06 4.30
N GLN A 79 8.11 6.90 4.46
CA GLN A 79 7.28 6.61 5.63
C GLN A 79 8.11 6.34 6.88
N HIS A 80 9.37 5.90 6.74
CA HIS A 80 10.30 5.76 7.85
C HIS A 80 10.58 7.08 8.58
N GLU A 81 10.35 8.24 7.94
CA GLU A 81 10.43 9.56 8.57
C GLU A 81 9.31 9.81 9.61
N LEU A 82 8.25 8.99 9.60
CA LEU A 82 7.08 9.13 10.48
C LEU A 82 7.23 8.35 11.80
N VAL A 83 8.35 7.67 12.04
CA VAL A 83 8.54 6.79 13.20
C VAL A 83 9.88 7.04 13.88
N GLU A 84 9.96 6.86 15.20
CA GLU A 84 11.22 7.00 15.95
C GLU A 84 12.09 5.73 15.94
N ARG A 85 11.46 4.57 15.68
CA ARG A 85 12.11 3.25 15.68
C ARG A 85 11.59 2.41 14.54
N ILE A 86 12.49 1.63 13.94
CA ILE A 86 12.18 0.68 12.86
C ILE A 86 12.42 -0.74 13.39
N VAL A 87 11.44 -1.62 13.16
CA VAL A 87 11.53 -3.05 13.46
C VAL A 87 11.29 -3.82 12.16
N VAL A 88 12.32 -4.51 11.69
CA VAL A 88 12.22 -5.39 10.52
C VAL A 88 11.96 -6.82 10.99
N VAL A 89 10.89 -7.44 10.48
CA VAL A 89 10.63 -8.86 10.68
C VAL A 89 11.28 -9.62 9.53
N ASP A 90 12.32 -10.39 9.84
CA ASP A 90 13.10 -11.10 8.85
C ASP A 90 12.88 -12.62 8.90
N VAL A 91 12.83 -13.24 7.72
CA VAL A 91 12.79 -14.68 7.51
C VAL A 91 13.54 -15.03 6.21
N PRO A 92 14.08 -16.26 6.08
CA PRO A 92 14.72 -16.70 4.83
C PRO A 92 13.77 -16.55 3.63
N GLU A 93 14.30 -16.20 2.45
CA GLU A 93 13.50 -16.01 1.23
C GLU A 93 12.64 -17.22 0.89
N GLU A 94 13.20 -18.42 1.03
CA GLU A 94 12.46 -19.68 0.82
C GLU A 94 11.24 -19.79 1.76
N THR A 95 11.31 -19.24 2.97
CA THR A 95 10.15 -19.18 3.87
C THR A 95 9.11 -18.17 3.40
N GLN A 96 9.53 -17.03 2.84
CA GLN A 96 8.62 -16.04 2.25
C GLN A 96 7.88 -16.64 1.05
N ILE A 97 8.61 -17.35 0.19
CA ILE A 97 8.07 -18.05 -0.99
C ILE A 97 7.02 -19.07 -0.57
N ASN A 98 7.39 -20.03 0.28
CA ASN A 98 6.51 -21.12 0.69
C ASN A 98 5.23 -20.61 1.38
N ARG A 99 5.33 -19.59 2.25
CA ARG A 99 4.17 -19.01 2.93
C ARG A 99 3.23 -18.29 1.96
N THR A 100 3.79 -17.53 1.01
CA THR A 100 2.98 -16.78 0.04
C THR A 100 2.26 -17.72 -0.92
N MET A 101 2.93 -18.77 -1.40
CA MET A 101 2.31 -19.80 -2.24
C MET A 101 1.17 -20.51 -1.50
N ALA A 102 1.40 -20.93 -0.26
CA ALA A 102 0.41 -21.65 0.54
C ALA A 102 -0.82 -20.80 0.89
N ARG A 103 -0.64 -19.50 1.14
CA ARG A 103 -1.73 -18.58 1.53
C ARG A 103 -2.52 -18.07 0.33
N ASP A 104 -1.82 -17.64 -0.74
CA ASP A 104 -2.43 -16.86 -1.82
C ASP A 104 -2.64 -17.69 -3.10
N GLY A 105 -2.14 -18.93 -3.16
CA GLY A 105 -2.26 -19.80 -4.33
C GLY A 105 -1.41 -19.38 -5.55
N ASN A 106 -0.47 -18.46 -5.35
CA ASN A 106 0.42 -17.96 -6.41
C ASN A 106 1.47 -19.01 -6.82
N SER A 107 1.92 -18.98 -8.08
CA SER A 107 3.07 -19.78 -8.51
C SER A 107 4.37 -19.26 -7.89
N ARG A 108 5.38 -20.14 -7.77
CA ARG A 108 6.71 -19.75 -7.26
C ARG A 108 7.30 -18.57 -8.03
N GLU A 109 7.24 -18.64 -9.36
CA GLU A 109 7.75 -17.60 -10.28
C GLU A 109 7.05 -16.25 -10.08
N GLN A 110 5.75 -16.25 -9.77
CA GLN A 110 5.03 -15.02 -9.47
C GLN A 110 5.47 -14.44 -8.13
N VAL A 111 5.68 -15.28 -7.10
CA VAL A 111 6.16 -14.82 -5.80
C VAL A 111 7.58 -14.26 -5.90
N GLU A 112 8.47 -14.94 -6.62
CA GLU A 112 9.84 -14.48 -6.86
C GLU A 112 9.86 -13.10 -7.56
N ARG A 113 8.98 -12.87 -8.55
CA ARG A 113 8.83 -11.54 -9.20
C ARG A 113 8.36 -10.47 -8.23
N ILE A 114 7.46 -10.79 -7.29
CA ILE A 114 7.00 -9.85 -6.26
C ILE A 114 8.15 -9.51 -5.31
N LEU A 115 8.91 -10.52 -4.86
CA LEU A 115 10.06 -10.32 -3.97
C LEU A 115 11.15 -9.48 -4.63
N ALA A 116 11.41 -9.69 -5.92
CA ALA A 116 12.40 -8.91 -6.69
C ALA A 116 12.02 -7.43 -6.88
N ALA A 117 10.74 -7.07 -6.73
CA ALA A 117 10.27 -5.68 -6.79
C ALA A 117 10.41 -4.94 -5.44
N GLN A 118 10.77 -5.64 -4.36
CA GLN A 118 10.92 -5.09 -3.02
C GLN A 118 12.40 -4.86 -2.67
N MET A 119 12.67 -4.14 -1.58
CA MET A 119 14.02 -3.98 -1.07
C MET A 119 14.64 -5.35 -0.75
N SER A 120 15.88 -5.57 -1.17
CA SER A 120 16.59 -6.84 -0.93
C SER A 120 16.82 -7.05 0.56
N ARG A 121 16.87 -8.32 1.01
CA ARG A 121 17.06 -8.65 2.42
C ARG A 121 18.35 -8.05 3.02
N ALA A 122 19.42 -7.93 2.23
CA ALA A 122 20.70 -7.35 2.66
C ALA A 122 20.68 -5.82 2.77
N ALA A 123 19.69 -5.15 2.18
CA ALA A 123 19.57 -3.69 2.15
C ALA A 123 18.55 -3.14 3.17
N ARG A 124 17.84 -4.00 3.90
CA ARG A 124 16.82 -3.64 4.90
C ARG A 124 17.42 -3.28 6.26
#